data_AF-A0A3C0KXE6-F1
#
_entry.id   AF-A0A3C0KXE6-F1
#
_cell.length_a   1.000
_cell.length_b   1.000
_cell.length_c   1.000
_cell.angle_alpha   90.00
_cell.angle_beta   90.00
_cell.angle_gamma   90.00
#
_symmetry.space_group_name_H-M   'P 1'
#
loop_
_entity.id
_entity.type
_entity.pdbx_description
1 polymer ?
#
loop_
_entity_poly.entity_id
_entity_poly.type
_entity_poly.pdbx_seq_one_letter_code
_entity_poly.pdbx_strand_id
1 'polypeptide(L)' 'YFDQPQEAITPGQSVVVYDGDVVVGGGIIREAIK' A
#
# COMPACT_ATOMS: atom_id res chain seq x y z
N TYR A 1 -8.62 3.76 -2.50
CA TYR A 1 -9.21 3.52 -1.16
C TYR A 1 -9.16 2.03 -0.90
N PHE A 2 -8.96 1.62 0.35
CA PHE A 2 -8.97 0.21 0.72
C PHE A 2 -10.38 -0.22 1.13
N ASP A 3 -10.74 -1.47 0.86
CA ASP A 3 -12.06 -2.03 1.21
C ASP A 3 -12.26 -2.09 2.73
N GLN A 4 -11.15 -2.17 3.48
CA GLN A 4 -11.12 -2.11 4.93
C GLN A 4 -10.03 -1.12 5.37
N PRO A 5 -10.22 -0.41 6.50
CA PRO A 5 -9.17 0.40 7.11
C PRO A 5 -7.91 -0.43 7.35
N GLN A 6 -6.75 0.20 7.16
CA GLN A 6 -5.45 -0.43 7.40
C GLN A 6 -4.79 0.20 8.62
N GLU A 7 -4.20 -0.63 9.47
CA GLU A 7 -3.53 -0.18 10.68
C GLU A 7 -2.02 0.00 10.45
N ALA A 8 -1.41 0.91 11.22
CA ALA A 8 0.04 1.10 11.29
C ALA A 8 0.77 1.35 9.94
N ILE A 9 0.07 1.93 8.95
CA ILE A 9 0.70 2.34 7.68
C ILE A 9 1.78 3.40 7.95
N THR A 10 3.03 3.11 7.57
CA THR A 10 4.19 3.95 7.90
C THR A 10 4.80 4.61 6.66
N PRO A 11 4.88 5.95 6.59
CA PRO A 11 5.62 6.65 5.54
C PRO A 11 7.08 6.18 5.44
N GLY A 12 7.58 6.04 4.21
CA GLY A 12 8.90 5.50 3.90
C GLY A 12 8.92 3.99 3.64
N GLN A 13 7.89 3.25 4.06
CA GLN A 13 7.74 1.84 3.67
C GLN A 13 7.31 1.70 2.21
N SER A 14 7.51 0.51 1.65
CA SER A 14 7.07 0.20 0.29
C SER A 14 5.64 -0.34 0.28
N VAL A 15 4.84 0.08 -0.70
CA VAL A 15 3.59 -0.58 -1.11
C VAL A 15 3.86 -1.44 -2.34
N VAL A 16 3.25 -2.62 -2.39
CA VAL A 16 3.31 -3.53 -3.54
C VAL A 16 1.87 -3.86 -3.93
N VAL A 17 1.58 -3.80 -5.22
CA VAL A 17 0.24 -4.07 -5.78
C VAL A 17 0.29 -5.36 -6.57
N TYR A 18 -0.67 -6.23 -6.31
CA TYR A 18 -0.80 -7.55 -6.93
C TYR A 18 -2.10 -7.66 -7.73
N ASP A 19 -2.04 -8.37 -8.85
CA ASP A 19 -3.19 -8.92 -9.58
C ASP A 19 -3.09 -10.46 -9.53
N GLY A 20 -3.83 -11.06 -8.60
CA GLY A 20 -3.64 -12.46 -8.21
C GLY A 20 -2.21 -12.69 -7.71
N ASP A 21 -1.48 -13.57 -8.41
CA ASP A 21 -0.09 -13.90 -8.10
C ASP A 21 0.94 -13.01 -8.83
N VAL A 22 0.49 -12.05 -9.64
CA VAL A 22 1.35 -11.18 -10.45
C VAL A 22 1.60 -9.85 -9.75
N VAL A 23 2.86 -9.42 -9.64
CA VAL A 23 3.20 -8.06 -9.20
C VAL A 23 2.97 -7.09 -10.36
N VAL A 24 2.07 -6.12 -10.17
CA VAL A 24 1.74 -5.11 -11.19
C VAL A 24 2.37 -3.76 -10.90
N GLY A 25 2.94 -3.56 -9.71
CA GLY A 25 3.70 -2.37 -9.40
C GLY A 25 3.99 -2.19 -7.91
N GLY A 26 4.59 -1.05 -7.59
CA GLY A 26 4.87 -0.65 -6.22
C GLY A 26 5.37 0.79 -6.13
N GLY A 27 5.55 1.26 -4.90
CA GLY A 27 6.04 2.61 -4.63
C GLY A 27 6.37 2.82 -3.17
N ILE A 28 6.85 4.02 -2.82
CA ILE A 28 7.11 4.42 -1.44
C ILE A 28 5.89 5.16 -0.90
N ILE A 29 5.40 4.74 0.26
CA ILE A 29 4.33 5.39 0.98
C ILE A 29 4.85 6.75 1.46
N ARG A 30 4.22 7.84 1.02
CA ARG A 30 4.64 9.20 1.41
C ARG A 30 3.85 9.74 2.59
N GLU A 31 2.58 9.37 2.67
CA GLU A 31 1.65 9.86 3.68
C GLU A 31 0.59 8.79 3.94
N ALA A 32 0.18 8.65 5.20
CA ALA A 32 -0.94 7.82 5.61
C ALA A 32 -2.12 8.73 5.96
N ILE A 33 -3.19 8.64 5.17
CA ILE A 33 -4.42 9.43 5.36
C ILE A 33 -5.49 8.60 6.06
N LYS A 34 -6.41 9.28 6.74
CA LYS A 34 -7.47 8.68 7.57
C LYS A 34 -8.74 8.41 6.78
#